data_AF-A0A3D4TGA9-F1
#
_entry.id   AF-A0A3D4TGA9-F1
#
_cell.length_a   1.000
_cell.length_b   1.000
_cell.length_c   1.000
_cell.angle_alpha   90.00
_cell.angle_beta   90.00
_cell.angle_gamma   90.00
#
_symmetry.space_group_name_H-M   'P 1'
#
loop_
_entity.id
_entity.type
_entity.pdbx_description
1 polymer ?
#
loop_
_entity_poly.entity_id
_entity_poly.type
_entity_poly.pdbx_seq_one_letter_code
_entity_poly.pdbx_strand_id
1 'polypeptide(L)'
;WDALKHIGKIAPKVLPEDIVFISLRDYEREERGLIEKYGMKVITTNEVRRKGPENIVRAVIRYLSDCTDIYVSFDVDSLDSSISKGTGTPVSNGLREREAEDLISKFMQNRKICCFEITEVNPTLDKENLMAEIAFNILQRSVNILMMN
;
A
#
# COMPACT_ATOMS: atom_id res chain seq x y z
N TRP A 1 -8.28 17.38 14.59
CA TRP A 1 -7.75 17.27 13.22
C TRP A 1 -6.52 18.13 12.98
N ASP A 2 -6.60 19.46 13.16
CA ASP A 2 -5.45 20.34 12.86
C ASP A 2 -4.19 20.04 13.66
N ALA A 3 -4.32 19.62 14.93
CA ALA A 3 -3.18 19.18 15.72
C ALA A 3 -2.42 18.00 15.08
N LEU A 4 -3.14 17.02 14.51
CA LEU A 4 -2.53 15.84 13.86
C LEU A 4 -1.71 16.24 12.64
N LYS A 5 -2.23 17.17 11.83
CA LYS A 5 -1.53 17.72 10.66
C LYS A 5 -0.21 18.41 10.99
N HIS A 6 -0.02 18.86 12.24
CA HIS A 6 1.18 19.58 12.68
C HIS A 6 2.11 18.74 13.59
N ILE A 7 1.83 17.46 13.82
CA ILE A 7 2.74 16.54 14.54
C ILE A 7 4.13 16.60 13.90
N GLY A 8 5.19 16.67 14.71
CA GLY A 8 6.57 16.79 14.21
C GLY A 8 6.93 18.17 13.64
N LYS A 9 6.05 19.19 13.77
CA LYS A 9 6.25 20.57 13.30
C LYS A 9 6.54 20.70 11.79
N ILE A 10 6.12 19.72 11.00
CA ILE A 10 6.20 19.71 9.54
C ILE A 10 4.77 19.61 9.01
N ALA A 11 4.39 20.46 8.05
CA ALA A 11 3.08 20.41 7.39
C ALA A 11 3.12 21.15 6.04
N PRO A 12 2.64 20.55 4.93
CA PRO A 12 2.25 19.14 4.80
C PRO A 12 3.48 18.20 4.90
N LYS A 13 3.26 16.92 5.21
CA LYS A 13 4.34 15.91 5.22
C LYS A 13 4.60 15.36 3.82
N VAL A 14 3.53 15.20 3.06
CA VAL A 14 3.50 14.74 1.67
C VAL A 14 2.55 15.65 0.90
N LEU A 15 2.87 15.93 -0.35
CA LEU A 15 1.96 16.67 -1.23
C LEU A 15 0.89 15.71 -1.78
N PRO A 16 -0.37 16.14 -1.93
CA PRO A 16 -1.42 15.31 -2.49
C PRO A 16 -1.09 14.69 -3.86
N GLU A 17 -0.42 15.45 -4.73
CA GLU A 17 0.01 14.99 -6.06
C GLU A 17 1.02 13.85 -6.03
N ASP A 18 1.76 13.69 -4.92
CA ASP A 18 2.75 12.63 -4.71
C ASP A 18 2.13 11.37 -4.07
N ILE A 19 0.81 11.34 -3.85
CA ILE A 19 0.11 10.19 -3.28
C ILE A 19 -0.39 9.26 -4.39
N VAL A 20 -0.05 7.97 -4.25
CA VAL A 20 -0.56 6.90 -5.10
C VAL A 20 -1.23 5.82 -4.25
N PHE A 21 -2.55 5.68 -4.40
CA PHE A 21 -3.30 4.57 -3.83
C PHE A 21 -3.32 3.38 -4.78
N ILE A 22 -3.03 2.18 -4.26
CA ILE A 22 -3.08 0.93 -5.01
C ILE A 22 -4.08 0.00 -4.33
N SER A 23 -4.99 -0.57 -5.11
CA SER A 23 -6.03 -1.47 -4.61
C SER A 23 -6.98 -0.82 -3.59
N LEU A 24 -7.20 0.51 -3.69
CA LEU A 24 -8.22 1.22 -2.93
C LEU A 24 -9.62 0.81 -3.43
N ARG A 25 -10.48 0.34 -2.52
CA ARG A 25 -11.77 -0.28 -2.87
C ARG A 25 -12.96 0.24 -2.08
N ASP A 26 -12.74 0.68 -0.84
CA ASP A 26 -13.79 1.15 0.05
C ASP A 26 -13.35 2.48 0.64
N TYR A 27 -14.11 3.52 0.32
CA TYR A 27 -13.86 4.90 0.74
C TYR A 27 -15.17 5.69 0.62
N GLU A 28 -15.34 6.64 1.52
CA GLU A 28 -16.53 7.48 1.59
C GLU A 28 -16.57 8.52 0.47
N ARG A 29 -17.74 9.12 0.26
CA ARG A 29 -17.93 10.14 -0.80
C ARG A 29 -17.02 11.36 -0.57
N GLU A 30 -16.78 11.69 0.68
CA GLU A 30 -15.95 12.80 1.11
C GLU A 30 -14.47 12.52 0.78
N GLU A 31 -14.00 11.29 0.99
CA GLU A 31 -12.66 10.85 0.59
C GLU A 31 -12.50 10.85 -0.92
N ARG A 32 -13.51 10.35 -1.65
CA ARG A 32 -13.56 10.42 -3.11
C ARG A 32 -13.43 11.87 -3.59
N GLY A 33 -14.17 12.78 -2.98
CA GLY A 33 -14.13 14.20 -3.30
C GLY A 33 -12.74 14.81 -3.11
N LEU A 34 -12.00 14.38 -2.08
CA LEU A 34 -10.62 14.83 -1.86
C LEU A 34 -9.66 14.25 -2.90
N ILE A 35 -9.75 12.94 -3.19
CA ILE A 35 -8.93 12.27 -4.21
C ILE A 35 -9.09 12.96 -5.56
N GLU A 36 -10.33 13.20 -5.99
CA GLU A 36 -10.64 13.87 -7.25
C GLU A 36 -10.19 15.33 -7.26
N LYS A 37 -10.46 16.08 -6.18
CA LYS A 37 -10.10 17.50 -6.05
C LYS A 37 -8.60 17.73 -6.14
N TYR A 38 -7.79 16.87 -5.53
CA TYR A 38 -6.35 17.00 -5.49
C TYR A 38 -5.62 16.17 -6.56
N GLY A 39 -6.37 15.45 -7.40
CA GLY A 39 -5.78 14.64 -8.47
C GLY A 39 -4.90 13.48 -7.98
N MET A 40 -5.18 12.95 -6.79
CA MET A 40 -4.41 11.83 -6.23
C MET A 40 -4.53 10.61 -7.13
N LYS A 41 -3.42 9.88 -7.34
CA LYS A 41 -3.42 8.74 -8.25
C LYS A 41 -4.06 7.54 -7.59
N VAL A 42 -5.06 6.94 -8.24
CA VAL A 42 -5.65 5.66 -7.82
C VAL A 42 -5.38 4.60 -8.89
N ILE A 43 -4.89 3.44 -8.46
CA ILE A 43 -4.68 2.25 -9.28
C ILE A 43 -5.58 1.14 -8.72
N THR A 44 -6.57 0.74 -9.51
CA THR A 44 -7.52 -0.29 -9.06
C THR A 44 -6.90 -1.69 -9.06
N THR A 45 -7.44 -2.61 -8.26
CA THR A 45 -7.02 -4.03 -8.27
C THR A 45 -7.12 -4.66 -9.66
N ASN A 46 -8.16 -4.30 -10.42
CA ASN A 46 -8.33 -4.74 -11.81
C ASN A 46 -7.20 -4.24 -12.72
N GLU A 47 -6.73 -3.01 -12.53
CA GLU A 47 -5.57 -2.51 -13.25
C GLU A 47 -4.28 -3.22 -12.86
N VAL A 48 -4.10 -3.53 -11.57
CA VAL A 48 -2.95 -4.33 -11.10
C VAL A 48 -2.91 -5.68 -11.82
N ARG A 49 -4.04 -6.39 -11.85
CA ARG A 49 -4.14 -7.69 -12.51
C ARG A 49 -3.95 -7.61 -14.03
N ARG A 50 -4.53 -6.61 -14.67
CA ARG A 50 -4.46 -6.44 -16.13
C ARG A 50 -3.06 -6.05 -16.61
N LYS A 51 -2.38 -5.15 -15.88
CA LYS A 51 -1.06 -4.62 -16.27
C LYS A 51 0.07 -5.47 -15.72
N GLY A 52 -0.16 -6.19 -14.62
CA GLY A 52 0.84 -6.95 -13.89
C GLY A 52 1.66 -6.05 -12.94
N PRO A 53 2.18 -6.62 -11.82
CA PRO A 53 2.92 -5.86 -10.80
C PRO A 53 4.11 -5.05 -11.33
N GLU A 54 4.86 -5.60 -12.29
CA GLU A 54 6.01 -4.93 -12.93
C GLU A 54 5.65 -3.60 -13.58
N ASN A 55 4.59 -3.61 -14.40
CA ASN A 55 4.18 -2.40 -15.12
C ASN A 55 3.55 -1.39 -14.18
N ILE A 56 2.85 -1.84 -13.13
CA ILE A 56 2.35 -0.95 -12.07
C ILE A 56 3.49 -0.26 -11.35
N VAL A 57 4.44 -1.01 -10.79
CA VAL A 57 5.56 -0.43 -10.03
C VAL A 57 6.35 0.53 -10.91
N ARG A 58 6.66 0.16 -12.15
CA ARG A 58 7.35 1.05 -13.10
C ARG A 58 6.58 2.34 -13.38
N ALA A 59 5.26 2.26 -13.53
CA ALA A 59 4.41 3.42 -13.73
C ALA A 59 4.37 4.31 -12.49
N VAL A 60 4.30 3.74 -11.29
CA VAL A 60 4.32 4.48 -10.00
C VAL A 60 5.65 5.17 -9.78
N ILE A 61 6.77 4.47 -9.95
CA ILE A 61 8.12 5.06 -9.82
C ILE A 61 8.33 6.20 -10.84
N ARG A 62 7.80 6.06 -12.05
CA ARG A 62 7.85 7.12 -13.05
C ARG A 62 6.96 8.31 -12.67
N TYR A 63 5.77 8.04 -12.14
CA TYR A 63 4.85 9.07 -11.67
C TYR A 63 5.49 9.88 -10.53
N LEU A 64 6.19 9.21 -9.61
CA LEU A 64 6.93 9.81 -8.50
C LEU A 64 8.41 10.10 -8.86
N SER A 65 8.70 10.47 -10.11
CA SER A 65 10.09 10.68 -10.56
C SER A 65 10.79 11.81 -9.82
N ASP A 66 10.03 12.81 -9.40
CA ASP A 66 10.55 14.04 -8.79
C ASP A 66 10.78 13.87 -7.28
N CYS A 67 10.17 12.85 -6.67
CA CYS A 67 10.43 12.48 -5.27
C CYS A 67 11.83 11.87 -5.13
N THR A 68 12.60 12.31 -4.14
CA THR A 68 13.88 11.68 -3.77
C THR A 68 13.67 10.39 -2.98
N ASP A 69 12.63 10.38 -2.14
CA ASP A 69 12.31 9.35 -1.18
C ASP A 69 10.84 8.93 -1.34
N ILE A 70 10.59 7.63 -1.29
CA ILE A 70 9.26 7.03 -1.44
C ILE A 70 8.99 6.16 -0.22
N TYR A 71 7.84 6.39 0.39
CA TYR A 71 7.34 5.66 1.54
C TYR A 71 6.27 4.67 1.09
N VAL A 72 6.42 3.38 1.43
CA VAL A 72 5.40 2.36 1.16
C VAL A 72 4.70 2.00 2.46
N SER A 73 3.45 2.43 2.61
CA SER A 73 2.55 2.00 3.69
C SER A 73 1.66 0.88 3.18
N PHE A 74 1.89 -0.35 3.65
CA PHE A 74 1.12 -1.52 3.26
C PHE A 74 0.13 -1.89 4.35
N ASP A 75 -1.12 -1.51 4.12
CA ASP A 75 -2.25 -1.98 4.89
C ASP A 75 -2.63 -3.40 4.45
N VAL A 76 -2.68 -4.34 5.39
CA VAL A 76 -3.08 -5.73 5.11
C VAL A 76 -4.52 -5.85 4.60
N ASP A 77 -5.37 -4.84 4.78
CA ASP A 77 -6.71 -4.77 4.19
C ASP A 77 -6.74 -4.49 2.70
N SER A 78 -5.61 -4.11 2.12
CA SER A 78 -5.45 -4.13 0.68
C SER A 78 -5.58 -5.55 0.12
N LEU A 79 -5.36 -6.60 0.94
CA LEU A 79 -5.57 -8.00 0.59
C LEU A 79 -7.06 -8.35 0.49
N ASP A 80 -7.37 -9.42 -0.24
CA ASP A 80 -8.74 -9.91 -0.36
C ASP A 80 -9.29 -10.41 0.98
N SER A 81 -10.57 -10.16 1.23
CA SER A 81 -11.28 -10.61 2.45
C SER A 81 -11.24 -12.12 2.71
N SER A 82 -10.90 -12.96 1.71
CA SER A 82 -10.63 -14.38 1.94
C SER A 82 -9.41 -14.62 2.83
N ILE A 83 -8.46 -13.68 2.82
CA ILE A 83 -7.24 -13.62 3.61
C ILE A 83 -7.44 -12.66 4.79
N SER A 84 -7.81 -11.42 4.50
CA SER A 84 -8.05 -10.38 5.50
C SER A 84 -9.46 -10.50 6.08
N LYS A 85 -9.70 -11.57 6.85
CA LYS A 85 -10.92 -11.69 7.68
C LYS A 85 -10.79 -10.97 9.01
N GLY A 86 -9.55 -10.67 9.38
CA GLY A 86 -9.17 -10.17 10.69
C GLY A 86 -9.21 -8.66 10.84
N THR A 87 -9.97 -7.94 10.04
CA THR A 87 -10.00 -6.47 10.10
C THR A 87 -11.40 -5.91 10.26
N GLY A 88 -11.46 -4.63 10.59
CA GLY A 88 -12.72 -3.95 10.88
C GLY A 88 -13.67 -3.87 9.67
N THR A 89 -13.14 -3.94 8.44
CA THR A 89 -13.89 -3.73 7.19
C THR A 89 -13.40 -4.67 6.07
N PRO A 90 -13.81 -5.95 6.07
CA PRO A 90 -13.41 -6.89 5.03
C PRO A 90 -14.06 -6.56 3.69
N VAL A 91 -13.24 -6.17 2.70
CA VAL A 91 -13.69 -5.80 1.35
C VAL A 91 -13.21 -6.82 0.32
N SER A 92 -14.16 -7.46 -0.36
CA SER A 92 -13.88 -8.45 -1.42
C SER A 92 -13.18 -7.85 -2.63
N ASN A 93 -12.62 -8.73 -3.47
CA ASN A 93 -11.89 -8.38 -4.69
C ASN A 93 -10.58 -7.61 -4.41
N GLY A 94 -9.92 -7.92 -3.29
CA GLY A 94 -8.62 -7.36 -2.94
C GLY A 94 -7.44 -8.07 -3.58
N LEU A 95 -6.23 -7.65 -3.23
CA LEU A 95 -5.01 -8.31 -3.70
C LEU A 95 -4.95 -9.73 -3.13
N ARG A 96 -4.61 -10.69 -3.99
CA ARG A 96 -4.21 -12.02 -3.51
C ARG A 96 -2.80 -11.93 -2.94
N GLU A 97 -2.45 -12.84 -2.03
CA GLU A 97 -1.11 -12.92 -1.41
C GLU A 97 0.02 -12.78 -2.44
N ARG A 98 0.02 -13.60 -3.50
CA ARG A 98 1.04 -13.51 -4.56
C ARG A 98 1.05 -12.18 -5.30
N GLU A 99 -0.11 -11.55 -5.51
CA GLU A 99 -0.19 -10.24 -6.17
C GLU A 99 0.45 -9.16 -5.31
N ALA A 100 0.21 -9.19 -4.00
CA ALA A 100 0.82 -8.28 -3.03
C ALA A 100 2.33 -8.54 -2.89
N GLU A 101 2.74 -9.80 -2.70
CA GLU A 101 4.16 -10.18 -2.62
C GLU A 101 4.96 -9.69 -3.83
N ASP A 102 4.45 -9.92 -5.04
CA ASP A 102 5.13 -9.52 -6.26
C ASP A 102 5.18 -7.99 -6.41
N LEU A 103 4.13 -7.27 -5.99
CA LEU A 103 4.09 -5.81 -6.01
C LEU A 103 5.13 -5.22 -5.05
N ILE A 104 5.11 -5.63 -3.78
CA ILE A 104 6.02 -5.13 -2.76
C ILE A 104 7.47 -5.51 -3.09
N SER A 105 7.71 -6.77 -3.49
CA SER A 105 9.04 -7.23 -3.91
C SER A 105 9.66 -6.34 -4.99
N LYS A 106 8.85 -5.90 -5.95
CA LYS A 106 9.29 -5.02 -7.04
C LYS A 106 9.51 -3.59 -6.59
N PHE A 107 8.69 -3.07 -5.66
CA PHE A 107 8.98 -1.78 -5.04
C PHE A 107 10.32 -1.80 -4.32
N MET A 108 10.61 -2.84 -3.54
CA MET A 108 11.86 -2.97 -2.77
C MET A 108 13.13 -3.02 -3.63
N GLN A 109 13.02 -3.22 -4.95
CA GLN A 109 14.16 -3.14 -5.87
C GLN A 109 14.55 -1.69 -6.19
N ASN A 110 13.71 -0.71 -5.84
CA ASN A 110 13.98 0.69 -6.14
C ASN A 110 14.69 1.38 -4.97
N ARG A 111 15.83 2.03 -5.26
CA ARG A 111 16.65 2.74 -4.27
C ARG A 111 15.98 3.94 -3.61
N LYS A 112 14.89 4.46 -4.19
CA LYS A 112 14.12 5.55 -3.60
C LYS A 112 13.21 5.08 -2.47
N ILE A 113 12.95 3.77 -2.32
CA ILE A 113 12.16 3.28 -1.19
C ILE A 113 12.98 3.48 0.09
N CYS A 114 12.61 4.48 0.89
CA CYS A 114 13.30 4.81 2.14
C CYS A 114 12.63 4.16 3.36
N CYS A 115 11.37 3.75 3.22
CA CYS A 115 10.63 3.11 4.29
C CYS A 115 9.55 2.18 3.72
N PHE A 116 9.37 1.06 4.42
CA PHE A 116 8.30 0.10 4.20
C PHE A 116 7.72 -0.26 5.57
N GLU A 117 6.41 -0.04 5.73
CA GLU A 117 5.68 -0.47 6.92
C GLU A 117 4.53 -1.42 6.55
N ILE A 118 4.15 -2.26 7.50
CA ILE A 118 2.95 -3.09 7.44
C ILE A 118 2.04 -2.68 8.59
N THR A 119 0.79 -2.35 8.30
CA THR A 119 -0.20 -1.85 9.27
C THR A 119 -1.42 -2.77 9.35
N GLU A 120 -2.30 -2.51 10.33
CA GLU A 120 -3.61 -3.16 10.51
C GLU A 120 -3.62 -4.68 10.71
N VAL A 121 -2.48 -5.29 11.07
CA VAL A 121 -2.46 -6.69 11.51
C VAL A 121 -3.18 -6.81 12.86
N ASN A 122 -4.32 -7.50 12.89
CA ASN A 122 -5.07 -7.75 14.11
C ASN A 122 -5.25 -9.26 14.37
N PRO A 123 -4.41 -9.86 15.23
CA PRO A 123 -4.45 -11.29 15.55
C PRO A 123 -5.77 -11.75 16.20
N THR A 124 -6.54 -10.85 16.80
CA THR A 124 -7.76 -11.22 17.55
C THR A 124 -8.95 -11.51 16.66
N LEU A 125 -8.97 -10.95 15.46
CA LEU A 125 -10.01 -11.18 14.46
C LEU A 125 -9.56 -12.22 13.41
N ASP A 126 -8.28 -12.60 13.45
CA ASP A 126 -7.69 -13.54 12.51
C ASP A 126 -8.03 -15.00 12.88
N LYS A 127 -8.18 -15.85 11.87
CA LYS A 127 -8.39 -17.29 12.07
C LYS A 127 -7.06 -17.99 11.86
N GLU A 128 -6.61 -18.67 12.91
CA GLU A 128 -5.38 -19.48 12.85
C GLU A 128 -4.14 -18.66 12.45
N ASN A 129 -4.13 -17.36 12.72
CA ASN A 129 -3.00 -16.45 12.50
C ASN A 129 -2.58 -16.28 11.02
N LEU A 130 -3.47 -16.62 10.07
CA LEU A 130 -3.22 -16.58 8.63
C LEU A 130 -2.76 -15.21 8.12
N MET A 131 -3.42 -14.13 8.54
CA MET A 131 -3.06 -12.77 8.13
C MET A 131 -1.66 -12.40 8.62
N ALA A 132 -1.35 -12.72 9.87
CA ALA A 132 -0.04 -12.44 10.44
C ALA A 132 1.07 -13.23 9.74
N GLU A 133 0.82 -14.49 9.38
CA GLU A 133 1.75 -15.31 8.60
C GLU A 133 1.99 -14.73 7.19
N ILE A 134 0.92 -14.29 6.51
CA ILE A 134 1.04 -13.66 5.18
C ILE A 134 1.78 -12.33 5.26
N ALA A 135 1.47 -11.49 6.25
CA ALA A 135 2.20 -10.26 6.50
C ALA A 135 3.69 -10.52 6.76
N PHE A 136 4.00 -11.55 7.55
CA PHE A 136 5.37 -11.97 7.82
C PHE A 136 6.09 -12.47 6.56
N ASN A 137 5.42 -13.27 5.71
CA ASN A 137 5.97 -13.74 4.44
C ASN A 137 6.32 -12.58 3.50
N ILE A 138 5.40 -11.62 3.36
CA ILE A 138 5.63 -10.38 2.58
C ILE A 138 6.82 -9.62 3.14
N LEU A 139 6.88 -9.43 4.46
CA LEU A 139 7.98 -8.72 5.12
C LEU A 139 9.33 -9.41 4.89
N GLN A 140 9.41 -10.71 5.15
CA GLN A 140 10.63 -11.50 5.01
C GLN A 140 11.15 -11.45 3.56
N ARG A 141 10.26 -11.62 2.58
CA ARG A 141 10.62 -11.54 1.16
C ARG A 141 11.11 -10.14 0.77
N SER A 142 10.46 -9.10 1.28
CA SER A 142 10.82 -7.69 1.05
C SER A 142 12.22 -7.37 1.59
N VAL A 143 12.49 -7.76 2.84
CA VAL A 143 13.80 -7.57 3.48
C VAL A 143 14.91 -8.31 2.76
N ASN A 144 14.65 -9.55 2.31
CA ASN A 144 15.65 -10.33 1.56
C ASN A 144 16.08 -9.61 0.27
N ILE A 145 15.14 -8.98 -0.44
CA ILE A 145 15.45 -8.21 -1.66
C ILE A 145 16.30 -6.98 -1.33
N LEU A 146 15.98 -6.27 -0.23
CA LEU A 146 16.77 -5.12 0.20
C LEU A 146 18.21 -5.51 0.58
N MET A 147 18.40 -6.67 1.20
CA MET A 147 19.74 -7.16 1.58
C MET A 147 20.58 -7.64 0.38
N MET A 148 19.97 -7.87 -0.78
CA MET A 148 20.66 -8.27 -2.01
C MET A 148 21.12 -7.10 -2.88
N ASN A 149 20.71 -5.86 -2.56
CA ASN A 149 20.96 -4.63 -3.33
C ASN A 149 22.02 -3.71 -2.69
#